data_AF-A0A522B271-F1
#
_entry.id   AF-A0A522B271-F1
#
_cell.length_a   1.000
_cell.length_b   1.000
_cell.length_c   1.000
_cell.angle_alpha   90.00
_cell.angle_beta   90.00
_cell.angle_gamma   90.00
#
_symmetry.space_group_name_H-M   'P 1'
#
loop_
_entity.id
_entity.type
_entity.pdbx_description
1 polymer ?
#
loop_
_entity_poly.entity_id
_entity_poly.type
_entity_poly.pdbx_seq_one_letter_code
_entity_poly.pdbx_strand_id
1 'polypeptide(L)'
;AERVNEVTKAYEKHYKSRLQQMIQHQVIIGGGVALLGILLSWVITRGIMTPLAAVVANAREIARGDLRQEKLQVTSADEIGQLATAFNAMQETLKEITKQTHEGTLNLNSACQEILASTQQQAASTKEHASAVHETTTTVEEVRQAGVQISERARQVATAAEATSSAGRTGLAAVQDTTQTMDKIRDQVEAVAANIVALSEKTQAVGEIIASVNDIAEQSHLLALNAAIEAAAAGEAGRSFSVVAGEVKSLADQAKQATVQVRNILSEIQKGITGSVMLTEEAVKRVESGKKQSEVAERTIKELTETTIESVQAFQQTIATTNQQQIGYDQVTQALQEIRRASEQTAVGTSQLEKAVVNLTALSQQLRKGVERFQL
;
A
#
# COMPACT_ATOMS: atom_id res chain seq x y z
N ALA A 1 22.65 137.86 -81.65
CA ALA A 1 23.39 136.62 -81.33
C ALA A 1 23.43 136.35 -79.81
N GLU A 2 23.59 137.36 -78.94
CA GLU A 2 23.65 137.20 -77.47
C GLU A 2 22.33 136.72 -76.81
N ARG A 3 21.18 137.24 -77.25
CA ARG A 3 19.85 136.91 -76.67
C ARG A 3 19.40 135.46 -76.88
N VAL A 4 19.96 134.76 -77.88
CA VAL A 4 19.67 133.33 -78.14
C VAL A 4 20.49 132.44 -77.21
N ASN A 5 21.70 132.85 -76.84
CA ASN A 5 22.62 132.08 -75.98
C ASN A 5 22.19 132.08 -74.50
N GLU A 6 21.53 133.15 -74.03
CA GLU A 6 20.92 133.17 -72.69
C GLU A 6 19.70 132.25 -72.58
N VAL A 7 18.86 132.19 -73.61
CA VAL A 7 17.67 131.33 -73.61
C VAL A 7 18.05 129.85 -73.71
N THR A 8 19.06 129.49 -74.52
CA THR A 8 19.57 128.11 -74.55
C THR A 8 20.26 127.71 -73.26
N LYS A 9 21.06 128.58 -72.62
CA LYS A 9 21.63 128.31 -71.29
C LYS A 9 20.57 128.19 -70.20
N ALA A 10 19.51 129.00 -70.24
CA ALA A 10 18.38 128.89 -69.31
C ALA A 10 17.61 127.58 -69.51
N TYR A 11 17.33 127.18 -70.75
CA TYR A 11 16.71 125.89 -71.08
C TYR A 11 17.59 124.69 -70.67
N GLU A 12 18.89 124.75 -70.93
CA GLU A 12 19.83 123.68 -70.57
C GLU A 12 19.99 123.56 -69.04
N LYS A 13 20.00 124.69 -68.31
CA LYS A 13 20.03 124.71 -66.84
C LYS A 13 18.72 124.19 -66.23
N HIS A 14 17.57 124.54 -66.81
CA HIS A 14 16.27 124.08 -66.36
C HIS A 14 16.04 122.59 -66.66
N TYR A 15 16.58 122.09 -67.79
CA TYR A 15 16.58 120.66 -68.15
C TYR A 15 17.53 119.85 -67.27
N LYS A 16 18.77 120.32 -67.04
CA LYS A 16 19.73 119.66 -66.13
C LYS A 16 19.23 119.61 -64.69
N SER A 17 18.57 120.67 -64.20
CA SER A 17 17.97 120.70 -62.86
C SER A 17 16.80 119.70 -62.72
N ARG A 18 15.90 119.62 -63.70
CA ARG A 18 14.83 118.61 -63.71
C ARG A 18 15.37 117.19 -63.84
N LEU A 19 16.42 116.97 -64.63
CA LEU A 19 17.06 115.67 -64.79
C LEU A 19 17.76 115.23 -63.50
N GLN A 20 18.46 116.14 -62.80
CA GLN A 20 19.04 115.85 -61.48
C GLN A 20 17.97 115.53 -60.44
N GLN A 21 16.85 116.26 -60.42
CA GLN A 21 15.73 115.96 -59.53
C GLN A 21 15.10 114.59 -59.84
N MET A 22 14.93 114.23 -61.13
CA MET A 22 14.43 112.91 -61.53
C MET A 22 15.39 111.78 -61.14
N ILE A 23 16.70 111.96 -61.33
CA ILE A 23 17.72 110.97 -60.93
C ILE A 23 17.76 110.82 -59.40
N GLN A 24 17.68 111.91 -58.64
CA GLN A 24 17.63 111.85 -57.17
C GLN A 24 16.39 111.10 -56.68
N HIS A 25 15.21 111.31 -57.28
CA HIS A 25 14.01 110.54 -56.93
C HIS A 25 14.18 109.05 -57.27
N GLN A 26 14.78 108.71 -58.42
CA GLN A 26 15.04 107.31 -58.79
C GLN A 26 16.05 106.63 -57.85
N VAL A 27 17.09 107.34 -57.39
CA VAL A 27 18.08 106.81 -56.43
C VAL A 27 17.47 106.63 -55.03
N ILE A 28 16.63 107.56 -54.58
CA ILE A 28 15.93 107.43 -53.28
C ILE A 28 14.92 106.26 -53.32
N ILE A 29 14.16 106.13 -54.41
CA ILE A 29 13.22 105.01 -54.59
C ILE A 29 14.00 103.69 -54.68
N GLY A 30 15.08 103.64 -55.48
CA GLY A 30 15.92 102.44 -55.61
C GLY A 30 16.60 102.05 -54.29
N GLY A 31 17.12 103.01 -53.53
CA GLY A 31 17.71 102.81 -52.21
C GLY A 31 16.66 102.37 -51.17
N GLY A 32 15.46 102.93 -51.22
CA GLY A 32 14.33 102.51 -50.40
C GLY A 32 13.92 101.06 -50.67
N VAL A 33 13.83 100.66 -51.95
CA VAL A 33 13.53 99.27 -52.34
C VAL A 33 14.64 98.31 -51.91
N ALA A 34 15.91 98.69 -52.04
CA ALA A 34 17.04 97.87 -51.61
C ALA A 34 17.06 97.66 -50.08
N LEU A 35 16.83 98.73 -49.30
CA LEU A 35 16.72 98.64 -47.84
C LEU A 35 15.51 97.80 -47.40
N LEU A 36 14.37 97.94 -48.08
CA LEU A 36 13.18 97.14 -47.83
C LEU A 36 13.44 95.66 -48.14
N GLY A 37 14.20 95.37 -49.21
CA GLY A 37 14.65 94.02 -49.55
C GLY A 37 15.59 93.42 -48.50
N ILE A 38 16.56 94.19 -47.98
CA ILE A 38 17.45 93.75 -46.90
C ILE A 38 16.66 93.50 -45.60
N LEU A 39 15.74 94.40 -45.25
CA LEU A 39 14.89 94.27 -44.08
C LEU A 39 13.98 93.03 -44.19
N LEU A 40 13.31 92.83 -45.33
CA LEU A 40 12.51 91.64 -45.59
C LEU A 40 13.36 90.37 -45.54
N SER A 41 14.54 90.39 -46.16
CA SER A 41 15.47 89.25 -46.11
C SER A 41 15.92 88.93 -44.69
N TRP A 42 16.20 89.95 -43.87
CA TRP A 42 16.54 89.78 -42.45
C TRP A 42 15.36 89.23 -41.64
N VAL A 43 14.14 89.73 -41.86
CA VAL A 43 12.92 89.25 -41.20
C VAL A 43 12.59 87.80 -41.60
N ILE A 44 12.69 87.45 -42.88
CA ILE A 44 12.48 86.08 -43.36
C ILE A 44 13.56 85.14 -42.80
N THR A 45 14.82 85.58 -42.81
CA THR A 45 15.92 84.75 -42.29
C THR A 45 15.74 84.50 -40.80
N ARG A 46 15.49 85.55 -40.01
CA ARG A 46 15.38 85.45 -38.54
C ARG A 46 14.05 84.86 -38.08
N GLY A 47 12.96 85.13 -38.78
CA GLY A 47 11.61 84.69 -38.43
C GLY A 47 11.24 83.30 -38.97
N ILE A 48 11.78 82.89 -40.13
CA ILE A 48 11.41 81.63 -40.81
C ILE A 48 12.61 80.70 -40.97
N MET A 49 13.68 81.15 -41.63
CA MET A 49 14.79 80.24 -41.99
C MET A 49 15.54 79.69 -40.77
N THR A 50 15.84 80.53 -39.78
CA THR A 50 16.59 80.11 -38.58
C THR A 50 15.79 79.12 -37.71
N PRO A 51 14.52 79.38 -37.35
CA PRO A 51 13.72 78.39 -36.61
C PRO A 51 13.47 77.10 -37.40
N LEU A 52 13.25 77.19 -38.72
CA LEU A 52 13.07 76.02 -39.57
C LEU A 52 14.35 75.16 -39.63
N ALA A 53 15.52 75.79 -39.74
CA ALA A 53 16.80 75.10 -39.69
C ALA A 53 17.02 74.39 -38.34
N ALA A 54 16.55 74.97 -37.23
CA ALA A 54 16.61 74.35 -35.91
C ALA A 54 15.70 73.11 -35.80
N VAL A 55 14.48 73.16 -36.37
CA VAL A 55 13.59 71.99 -36.47
C VAL A 55 14.26 70.88 -37.29
N VAL A 56 14.83 71.21 -38.46
CA VAL A 56 15.52 70.24 -39.33
C VAL A 56 16.74 69.64 -38.64
N ALA A 57 17.52 70.45 -37.91
CA ALA A 57 18.68 69.97 -37.16
C ALA A 57 18.26 68.97 -36.06
N ASN A 58 17.26 69.33 -35.25
CA ASN A 58 16.72 68.42 -34.23
C ASN A 58 16.12 67.15 -34.83
N ALA A 59 15.39 67.27 -35.94
CA ALA A 59 14.84 66.12 -36.64
C ALA A 59 15.94 65.16 -37.13
N ARG A 60 17.09 65.68 -37.57
CA ARG A 60 18.25 64.85 -37.97
C ARG A 60 18.87 64.13 -36.78
N GLU A 61 18.98 64.78 -35.63
CA GLU A 61 19.50 64.16 -34.41
C GLU A 61 18.54 63.08 -33.88
N ILE A 62 17.24 63.36 -33.85
CA ILE A 62 16.20 62.36 -33.52
C ILE A 62 16.23 61.18 -34.51
N ALA A 63 16.41 61.43 -35.82
CA ALA A 63 16.52 60.38 -36.83
C ALA A 63 17.79 59.52 -36.69
N ARG A 64 18.86 60.08 -36.10
CA ARG A 64 20.08 59.33 -35.71
C ARG A 64 19.88 58.54 -34.42
N GLY A 65 18.80 58.80 -33.70
CA GLY A 65 18.45 58.15 -32.44
C GLY A 65 18.79 58.98 -31.21
N ASP A 66 19.29 60.21 -31.32
CA ASP A 66 19.51 61.03 -30.13
C ASP A 66 18.23 61.76 -29.73
N LEU A 67 17.52 61.22 -28.74
CA LEU A 67 16.31 61.85 -28.20
C LEU A 67 16.63 62.89 -27.11
N ARG A 68 17.86 62.98 -26.60
CA ARG A 68 18.25 63.90 -25.51
C ARG A 68 18.22 65.38 -25.89
N GLN A 69 17.93 65.68 -27.15
CA GLN A 69 17.83 67.04 -27.66
C GLN A 69 16.88 67.89 -26.80
N GLU A 70 17.26 69.13 -26.57
CA GLU A 70 16.43 70.11 -25.86
C GLU A 70 15.18 70.45 -26.69
N LYS A 71 14.09 70.80 -26.00
CA LYS A 71 12.86 71.23 -26.66
C LYS A 71 13.13 72.51 -27.45
N LEU A 72 12.60 72.58 -28.67
CA LEU A 72 12.66 73.80 -29.48
C LEU A 72 11.95 74.94 -28.75
N GLN A 73 12.60 76.09 -28.67
CA GLN A 73 11.96 77.30 -28.12
C GLN A 73 10.89 77.81 -29.08
N VAL A 74 9.67 77.98 -28.57
CA VAL A 74 8.54 78.52 -29.33
C VAL A 74 8.61 80.06 -29.26
N THR A 75 9.15 80.68 -30.31
CA THR A 75 9.43 82.13 -30.35
C THR A 75 8.41 82.95 -31.14
N SER A 76 7.47 82.29 -31.83
CA SER A 76 6.43 82.92 -32.66
C SER A 76 5.07 82.27 -32.44
N ALA A 77 3.99 82.99 -32.75
CA ALA A 77 2.60 82.49 -32.70
C ALA A 77 2.05 82.09 -34.09
N ASP A 78 2.91 82.14 -35.11
CA ASP A 78 2.60 81.77 -36.50
C ASP A 78 2.73 80.24 -36.72
N GLU A 79 2.68 79.83 -37.99
CA GLU A 79 2.81 78.43 -38.42
C GLU A 79 4.15 77.80 -37.98
N ILE A 80 5.21 78.60 -37.83
CA ILE A 80 6.53 78.12 -37.39
C ILE A 80 6.49 77.81 -35.89
N GLY A 81 5.82 78.64 -35.10
CA GLY A 81 5.54 78.37 -33.69
C GLY A 81 4.69 77.12 -33.45
N GLN A 82 3.65 76.92 -34.28
CA GLN A 82 2.82 75.72 -34.25
C GLN A 82 3.62 74.47 -34.64
N LEU A 83 4.49 74.55 -35.66
CA LEU A 83 5.39 73.46 -36.06
C LEU A 83 6.35 73.07 -34.92
N ALA A 84 6.96 74.05 -34.26
CA ALA A 84 7.85 73.79 -33.12
C ALA A 84 7.10 73.11 -31.96
N THR A 85 5.86 73.54 -31.68
CA THR A 85 5.01 72.94 -30.64
C THR A 85 4.65 71.49 -30.98
N ALA A 86 4.19 71.22 -32.21
CA ALA A 86 3.86 69.87 -32.67
C ALA A 86 5.09 68.95 -32.70
N PHE A 87 6.25 69.48 -33.10
CA PHE A 87 7.53 68.75 -33.09
C PHE A 87 7.96 68.37 -31.66
N ASN A 88 7.85 69.29 -30.70
CA ASN A 88 8.13 69.02 -29.30
C ASN A 88 7.20 67.94 -28.72
N ALA A 89 5.91 67.98 -29.07
CA ALA A 89 4.94 66.96 -28.65
C ALA A 89 5.26 65.57 -29.27
N MET A 90 5.69 65.53 -30.53
CA MET A 90 6.17 64.31 -31.19
C MET A 90 7.43 63.76 -30.51
N GLN A 91 8.40 64.61 -30.19
CA GLN A 91 9.63 64.21 -29.49
C GLN A 91 9.31 63.62 -28.11
N GLU A 92 8.45 64.27 -27.34
CA GLU A 92 8.01 63.77 -26.01
C GLU A 92 7.32 62.39 -26.14
N THR A 93 6.43 62.25 -27.12
CA THR A 93 5.74 60.98 -27.39
C THR A 93 6.73 59.87 -27.78
N LEU A 94 7.73 60.19 -28.62
CA LEU A 94 8.78 59.24 -29.00
C LEU A 94 9.65 58.83 -27.80
N LYS A 95 10.00 59.77 -26.92
CA LYS A 95 10.70 59.47 -25.65
C LYS A 95 9.90 58.51 -24.79
N GLU A 96 8.62 58.79 -24.58
CA GLU A 96 7.75 57.96 -23.76
C GLU A 96 7.59 56.55 -24.34
N ILE A 97 7.34 56.41 -25.65
CA ILE A 97 7.26 55.10 -26.32
C ILE A 97 8.58 54.34 -26.19
N THR A 98 9.72 55.01 -26.38
CA THR A 98 11.05 54.39 -26.27
C THR A 98 11.30 53.88 -24.84
N LYS A 99 10.96 54.70 -23.83
CA LYS A 99 11.07 54.33 -22.42
C LYS A 99 10.16 53.17 -22.05
N GLN A 100 8.88 53.23 -22.41
CA GLN A 100 7.91 52.15 -22.16
C GLN A 100 8.32 50.84 -22.85
N THR A 101 8.86 50.92 -24.07
CA THR A 101 9.36 49.74 -24.79
C THR A 101 10.60 49.17 -24.09
N HIS A 102 11.52 50.02 -23.62
CA HIS A 102 12.69 49.57 -22.87
C HIS A 102 12.29 48.83 -21.59
N GLU A 103 11.44 49.45 -20.75
CA GLU A 103 10.92 48.83 -19.52
C GLU A 103 10.15 47.54 -19.83
N GLY A 104 9.33 47.52 -20.89
CA GLY A 104 8.62 46.34 -21.37
C GLY A 104 9.54 45.18 -21.76
N THR A 105 10.66 45.46 -22.44
CA THR A 105 11.64 44.42 -22.80
C THR A 105 12.38 43.84 -21.60
N LEU A 106 12.68 44.67 -20.59
CA LEU A 106 13.29 44.20 -19.33
C LEU A 106 12.33 43.27 -18.58
N ASN A 107 11.07 43.68 -18.41
CA ASN A 107 10.04 42.86 -17.77
C ASN A 107 9.80 41.54 -18.53
N LEU A 108 9.75 41.60 -19.88
CA LEU A 108 9.61 40.40 -20.71
C LEU A 108 10.79 39.45 -20.53
N ASN A 109 12.02 39.95 -20.43
CA ASN A 109 13.20 39.12 -20.22
C ASN A 109 13.18 38.44 -18.84
N SER A 110 12.82 39.17 -17.78
CA SER A 110 12.67 38.59 -16.43
C SER A 110 11.59 37.50 -16.41
N ALA A 111 10.42 37.76 -17.00
CA ALA A 111 9.35 36.76 -17.10
C ALA A 111 9.78 35.52 -17.90
N CYS A 112 10.56 35.69 -18.97
CA CYS A 112 11.12 34.56 -19.72
C CYS A 112 12.07 33.71 -18.86
N GLN A 113 12.92 34.33 -18.04
CA GLN A 113 13.82 33.61 -17.14
C GLN A 113 13.07 32.82 -16.07
N GLU A 114 12.01 33.41 -15.48
CA GLU A 114 11.15 32.71 -14.53
C GLU A 114 10.45 31.51 -15.17
N ILE A 115 9.85 31.69 -16.36
CA ILE A 115 9.21 30.59 -17.09
C ILE A 115 10.23 29.49 -17.43
N LEU A 116 11.45 29.85 -17.84
CA LEU A 116 12.51 28.86 -18.12
C LEU A 116 12.84 28.04 -16.87
N ALA A 117 13.03 28.70 -15.72
CA ALA A 117 13.31 28.02 -14.46
C ALA A 117 12.16 27.08 -14.05
N SER A 118 10.91 27.54 -14.14
CA SER A 118 9.73 26.68 -13.90
C SER A 118 9.64 25.51 -14.88
N THR A 119 9.98 25.74 -16.15
CA THR A 119 9.97 24.70 -17.20
C THR A 119 11.03 23.63 -16.93
N GLN A 120 12.24 24.03 -16.51
CA GLN A 120 13.30 23.10 -16.13
C GLN A 120 12.91 22.27 -14.90
N GLN A 121 12.30 22.90 -13.89
CA GLN A 121 11.77 22.19 -12.73
C GLN A 121 10.69 21.19 -13.12
N GLN A 122 9.76 21.59 -13.99
CA GLN A 122 8.71 20.71 -14.51
C GLN A 122 9.29 19.51 -15.27
N ALA A 123 10.36 19.72 -16.05
CA ALA A 123 11.06 18.65 -16.75
C ALA A 123 11.68 17.63 -15.77
N ALA A 124 12.31 18.12 -14.70
CA ALA A 124 12.89 17.28 -13.65
C ALA A 124 11.80 16.45 -12.95
N SER A 125 10.72 17.09 -12.49
CA SER A 125 9.59 16.40 -11.85
C SER A 125 8.93 15.38 -12.78
N THR A 126 8.81 15.68 -14.08
CA THR A 126 8.27 14.72 -15.06
C THR A 126 9.13 13.47 -15.17
N LYS A 127 10.46 13.60 -15.10
CA LYS A 127 11.39 12.47 -15.10
C LYS A 127 11.27 11.64 -13.82
N GLU A 128 11.14 12.29 -12.67
CA GLU A 128 10.90 11.61 -11.39
C GLU A 128 9.58 10.84 -11.39
N HIS A 129 8.50 11.46 -11.88
CA HIS A 129 7.21 10.78 -12.05
C HIS A 129 7.31 9.56 -12.96
N ALA A 130 8.01 9.64 -14.08
CA ALA A 130 8.21 8.51 -14.97
C ALA A 130 8.92 7.33 -14.26
N SER A 131 9.93 7.63 -13.45
CA SER A 131 10.62 6.61 -12.63
C SER A 131 9.70 6.01 -11.58
N ALA A 132 8.96 6.84 -10.84
CA ALA A 132 8.02 6.39 -9.82
C ALA A 132 6.90 5.53 -10.39
N VAL A 133 6.37 5.89 -11.57
CA VAL A 133 5.36 5.09 -12.28
C VAL A 133 5.94 3.73 -12.69
N HIS A 134 7.18 3.69 -13.18
CA HIS A 134 7.83 2.44 -13.56
C HIS A 134 8.04 1.51 -12.35
N GLU A 135 8.55 2.05 -11.24
CA GLU A 135 8.73 1.31 -9.99
C GLU A 135 7.39 0.79 -9.45
N THR A 136 6.37 1.66 -9.39
CA THR A 136 5.03 1.28 -8.93
C THR A 136 4.41 0.20 -9.81
N THR A 137 4.62 0.26 -11.13
CA THR A 137 4.14 -0.77 -12.07
C THR A 137 4.78 -2.13 -11.75
N THR A 138 6.08 -2.15 -11.50
CA THR A 138 6.80 -3.37 -11.11
C THR A 138 6.28 -3.92 -9.79
N THR A 139 6.10 -3.07 -8.77
CA THR A 139 5.54 -3.48 -7.47
C THR A 139 4.13 -4.05 -7.61
N VAL A 140 3.27 -3.45 -8.43
CA VAL A 140 1.92 -3.97 -8.68
C VAL A 140 1.97 -5.36 -9.32
N GLU A 141 2.89 -5.59 -10.26
CA GLU A 141 3.08 -6.89 -10.89
C GLU A 141 3.59 -7.96 -9.89
N GLU A 142 4.54 -7.60 -9.04
CA GLU A 142 5.03 -8.48 -7.97
C GLU A 142 3.92 -8.85 -6.98
N VAL A 143 3.12 -7.86 -6.57
CA VAL A 143 1.96 -8.06 -5.69
C VAL A 143 0.90 -8.92 -6.35
N ARG A 144 0.65 -8.74 -7.66
CA ARG A 144 -0.25 -9.60 -8.44
C ARG A 144 0.22 -11.05 -8.44
N GLN A 145 1.52 -11.28 -8.66
CA GLN A 145 2.11 -12.62 -8.62
C GLN A 145 2.00 -13.25 -7.21
N ALA A 146 2.28 -12.47 -6.16
CA ALA A 146 2.09 -12.91 -4.78
C ALA A 146 0.64 -13.30 -4.50
N GLY A 147 -0.33 -12.54 -5.02
CA GLY A 147 -1.75 -12.88 -4.97
C GLY A 147 -2.05 -14.25 -5.57
N VAL A 148 -1.56 -14.53 -6.79
CA VAL A 148 -1.74 -15.86 -7.41
C VAL A 148 -1.18 -16.98 -6.53
N GLN A 149 0.00 -16.78 -5.93
CA GLN A 149 0.59 -17.76 -5.03
C GLN A 149 -0.24 -17.95 -3.74
N ILE A 150 -0.80 -16.88 -3.19
CA ILE A 150 -1.69 -16.94 -2.02
C ILE A 150 -2.95 -17.76 -2.35
N SER A 151 -3.59 -17.53 -3.50
CA SER A 151 -4.76 -18.32 -3.92
C SER A 151 -4.43 -19.80 -4.08
N GLU A 152 -3.30 -20.14 -4.69
CA GLU A 152 -2.87 -21.53 -4.87
C GLU A 152 -2.61 -22.20 -3.51
N ARG A 153 -1.89 -21.53 -2.60
CA ARG A 153 -1.64 -22.04 -1.25
C ARG A 153 -2.94 -22.21 -0.46
N ALA A 154 -3.86 -21.24 -0.54
CA ALA A 154 -5.16 -21.33 0.11
C ALA A 154 -5.97 -22.53 -0.39
N ARG A 155 -5.92 -22.81 -1.70
CA ARG A 155 -6.56 -24.00 -2.30
C ARG A 155 -5.93 -25.30 -1.77
N GLN A 156 -4.60 -25.36 -1.71
CA GLN A 156 -3.89 -26.54 -1.16
C GLN A 156 -4.25 -26.78 0.31
N VAL A 157 -4.31 -25.73 1.12
CA VAL A 157 -4.70 -25.87 2.54
C VAL A 157 -6.16 -26.29 2.67
N ALA A 158 -7.07 -25.75 1.86
CA ALA A 158 -8.46 -26.19 1.85
C ALA A 158 -8.59 -27.69 1.55
N THR A 159 -7.89 -28.19 0.53
CA THR A 159 -7.87 -29.64 0.21
C THR A 159 -7.26 -30.48 1.34
N ALA A 160 -6.17 -30.02 1.95
CA ALA A 160 -5.56 -30.71 3.09
C ALA A 160 -6.50 -30.74 4.32
N ALA A 161 -7.23 -29.66 4.56
CA ALA A 161 -8.22 -29.57 5.62
C ALA A 161 -9.43 -30.49 5.34
N GLU A 162 -9.92 -30.59 4.10
CA GLU A 162 -10.94 -31.57 3.73
C GLU A 162 -10.48 -33.02 4.00
N ALA A 163 -9.25 -33.36 3.62
CA ALA A 163 -8.67 -34.68 3.92
C ALA A 163 -8.57 -34.94 5.43
N THR A 164 -8.17 -33.92 6.19
CA THR A 164 -8.09 -33.97 7.67
C THR A 164 -9.47 -34.15 8.30
N SER A 165 -10.50 -33.46 7.80
CA SER A 165 -11.88 -33.62 8.24
C SER A 165 -12.41 -35.04 7.97
N SER A 166 -12.09 -35.60 6.79
CA SER A 166 -12.42 -36.99 6.46
C SER A 166 -11.72 -37.98 7.41
N ALA A 167 -10.42 -37.80 7.66
CA ALA A 167 -9.68 -38.62 8.60
C ALA A 167 -10.22 -38.51 10.03
N GLY A 168 -10.62 -37.30 10.46
CA GLY A 168 -11.29 -37.05 11.73
C GLY A 168 -12.60 -37.83 11.86
N ARG A 169 -13.44 -37.86 10.82
CA ARG A 169 -14.68 -38.67 10.80
C ARG A 169 -14.41 -40.17 10.92
N THR A 170 -13.41 -40.69 10.22
CA THR A 170 -13.00 -42.10 10.35
C THR A 170 -12.45 -42.39 11.74
N GLY A 171 -11.62 -41.51 12.30
CA GLY A 171 -11.11 -41.63 13.66
C GLY A 171 -12.22 -41.61 14.71
N LEU A 172 -13.23 -40.76 14.52
CA LEU A 172 -14.39 -40.69 15.40
C LEU A 172 -15.16 -42.01 15.43
N ALA A 173 -15.40 -42.62 14.26
CA ALA A 173 -16.06 -43.92 14.16
C ALA A 173 -15.24 -45.02 14.87
N ALA A 174 -13.91 -45.03 14.73
CA ALA A 174 -13.05 -45.99 15.40
C ALA A 174 -13.05 -45.84 16.93
N VAL A 175 -13.09 -44.61 17.44
CA VAL A 175 -13.21 -44.35 18.88
C VAL A 175 -14.58 -44.79 19.41
N GLN A 176 -15.66 -44.55 18.67
CA GLN A 176 -17.00 -45.03 19.04
C GLN A 176 -17.07 -46.56 19.10
N ASP A 177 -16.45 -47.26 18.15
CA ASP A 177 -16.34 -48.72 18.17
C ASP A 177 -15.52 -49.23 19.37
N THR A 178 -14.45 -48.50 19.73
CA THR A 178 -13.65 -48.79 20.92
C THR A 178 -14.47 -48.64 22.20
N THR A 179 -15.27 -47.58 22.32
CA THR A 179 -16.18 -47.36 23.45
C THR A 179 -17.20 -48.51 23.57
N GLN A 180 -17.82 -48.92 22.47
CA GLN A 180 -18.73 -50.08 22.46
C GLN A 180 -18.03 -51.38 22.85
N THR A 181 -16.80 -51.56 22.41
CA THR A 181 -15.98 -52.73 22.77
C THR A 181 -15.65 -52.73 24.27
N MET A 182 -15.33 -51.58 24.86
CA MET A 182 -15.13 -51.46 26.31
C MET A 182 -16.39 -51.80 27.10
N ASP A 183 -17.57 -51.37 26.63
CA ASP A 183 -18.83 -51.76 27.26
C ASP A 183 -19.05 -53.29 27.21
N LYS A 184 -18.77 -53.94 26.08
CA LYS A 184 -18.84 -55.41 25.98
C LYS A 184 -17.83 -56.12 26.89
N ILE A 185 -16.61 -55.60 27.00
CA ILE A 185 -15.59 -56.15 27.91
C ILE A 185 -16.05 -56.01 29.36
N ARG A 186 -16.63 -54.87 29.75
CA ARG A 186 -17.20 -54.69 31.09
C ARG A 186 -18.23 -55.78 31.39
N ASP A 187 -19.21 -55.95 30.52
CA ASP A 187 -20.28 -56.94 30.71
C ASP A 187 -19.71 -58.36 30.85
N GLN A 188 -18.66 -58.69 30.08
CA GLN A 188 -17.98 -59.98 30.15
C GLN A 188 -17.17 -60.17 31.44
N VAL A 189 -16.51 -59.12 31.93
CA VAL A 189 -15.79 -59.13 33.21
C VAL A 189 -16.77 -59.28 34.39
N GLU A 190 -17.92 -58.60 34.35
CA GLU A 190 -18.98 -58.74 35.36
C GLU A 190 -19.54 -60.17 35.38
N ALA A 191 -19.74 -60.79 34.22
CA ALA A 191 -20.17 -62.20 34.13
C ALA A 191 -19.11 -63.17 34.72
N VAL A 192 -17.82 -62.91 34.49
CA VAL A 192 -16.73 -63.67 35.10
C VAL A 192 -16.70 -63.49 36.62
N ALA A 193 -16.87 -62.26 37.11
CA ALA A 193 -16.96 -61.98 38.55
C ALA A 193 -18.10 -62.77 39.21
N ALA A 194 -19.29 -62.77 38.60
CA ALA A 194 -20.44 -63.53 39.09
C ALA A 194 -20.16 -65.05 39.16
N ASN A 195 -19.50 -65.61 38.14
CA ASN A 195 -19.12 -67.02 38.14
C ASN A 195 -18.08 -67.35 39.21
N ILE A 196 -17.13 -66.46 39.50
CA ILE A 196 -16.14 -66.63 40.56
C ILE A 196 -16.82 -66.63 41.94
N VAL A 197 -17.79 -65.73 42.16
CA VAL A 197 -18.59 -65.70 43.40
C VAL A 197 -19.36 -67.01 43.57
N ALA A 198 -20.04 -67.49 42.53
CA ALA A 198 -20.76 -68.76 42.56
C ALA A 198 -19.82 -69.97 42.81
N LEU A 199 -18.60 -69.93 42.26
CA LEU A 199 -17.59 -70.95 42.53
C LEU A 199 -17.13 -70.91 44.00
N SER A 200 -16.93 -69.71 44.56
CA SER A 200 -16.58 -69.51 45.97
C SER A 200 -17.61 -70.13 46.90
N GLU A 201 -18.90 -69.91 46.64
CA GLU A 201 -20.00 -70.48 47.41
C GLU A 201 -20.00 -72.01 47.34
N LYS A 202 -19.80 -72.59 46.14
CA LYS A 202 -19.72 -74.05 45.96
C LYS A 202 -18.50 -74.64 46.66
N THR A 203 -17.33 -74.02 46.57
CA THR A 203 -16.11 -74.46 47.26
C THR A 203 -16.30 -74.43 48.78
N GLN A 204 -16.98 -73.41 49.31
CA GLN A 204 -17.31 -73.32 50.73
C GLN A 204 -18.24 -74.46 51.16
N ALA A 205 -19.31 -74.73 50.40
CA ALA A 205 -20.23 -75.84 50.68
C ALA A 205 -19.52 -77.21 50.65
N VAL A 206 -18.60 -77.43 49.71
CA VAL A 206 -17.77 -78.66 49.68
C VAL A 206 -16.86 -78.73 50.90
N GLY A 207 -16.32 -77.60 51.37
CA GLY A 207 -15.54 -77.51 52.61
C GLY A 207 -16.32 -77.98 53.84
N GLU A 208 -17.60 -77.57 53.96
CA GLU A 208 -18.50 -78.01 55.04
C GLU A 208 -18.77 -79.51 54.98
N ILE A 209 -19.00 -80.06 53.78
CA ILE A 209 -19.19 -81.50 53.58
C ILE A 209 -17.94 -82.28 54.01
N ILE A 210 -16.75 -81.84 53.59
CA ILE A 210 -15.48 -82.51 53.93
C ILE A 210 -15.17 -82.43 55.44
N ALA A 211 -15.57 -81.35 56.11
CA ALA A 211 -15.51 -81.28 57.57
C ALA A 211 -16.40 -82.36 58.22
N SER A 212 -17.64 -82.51 57.76
CA SER A 212 -18.55 -83.56 58.25
C SER A 212 -18.02 -84.97 57.97
N VAL A 213 -17.45 -85.23 56.79
CA VAL A 213 -16.83 -86.54 56.45
C VAL A 213 -15.63 -86.82 57.35
N ASN A 214 -14.82 -85.82 57.67
CA ASN A 214 -13.72 -85.97 58.62
C ASN A 214 -14.21 -86.35 60.02
N ASP A 215 -15.29 -85.73 60.48
CA ASP A 215 -15.89 -86.05 61.78
C ASP A 215 -16.46 -87.49 61.80
N ILE A 216 -17.07 -87.94 60.70
CA ILE A 216 -17.54 -89.33 60.55
C ILE A 216 -16.35 -90.30 60.55
N ALA A 217 -15.25 -89.98 59.88
CA ALA A 217 -14.03 -90.80 59.88
C ALA A 217 -13.42 -90.89 61.29
N GLU A 218 -13.38 -89.78 62.04
CA GLU A 218 -12.94 -89.72 63.44
C GLU A 218 -13.83 -90.61 64.34
N GLN A 219 -15.15 -90.49 64.21
CA GLN A 219 -16.11 -91.34 64.94
C GLN A 219 -15.95 -92.82 64.57
N SER A 220 -15.75 -93.13 63.28
CA SER A 220 -15.55 -94.49 62.80
C SER A 220 -14.24 -95.07 63.32
N HIS A 221 -13.17 -94.28 63.42
CA HIS A 221 -11.91 -94.68 64.02
C HIS A 221 -12.09 -95.02 65.51
N LEU A 222 -12.80 -94.18 66.26
CA LEU A 222 -13.09 -94.41 67.68
C LEU A 222 -13.98 -95.64 67.90
N LEU A 223 -15.01 -95.81 67.07
CA LEU A 223 -15.87 -97.00 67.08
C LEU A 223 -15.08 -98.28 66.79
N ALA A 224 -14.22 -98.26 65.78
CA ALA A 224 -13.36 -99.38 65.42
C ALA A 224 -12.33 -99.70 66.52
N LEU A 225 -11.78 -98.68 67.18
CA LEU A 225 -10.89 -98.85 68.32
C LEU A 225 -11.61 -99.51 69.50
N ASN A 226 -12.82 -99.04 69.84
CA ASN A 226 -13.64 -99.62 70.91
C ASN A 226 -14.01 -101.08 70.58
N ALA A 227 -14.39 -101.36 69.32
CA ALA A 227 -14.68 -102.72 68.87
C ALA A 227 -13.44 -103.64 68.92
N ALA A 228 -12.24 -103.12 68.61
CA ALA A 228 -10.99 -103.88 68.71
C ALA A 228 -10.61 -104.19 70.16
N ILE A 229 -10.86 -103.25 71.09
CA ILE A 229 -10.66 -103.44 72.54
C ILE A 229 -11.61 -104.53 73.06
N GLU A 230 -12.90 -104.45 72.72
CA GLU A 230 -13.91 -105.42 73.16
C GLU A 230 -13.63 -106.82 72.57
N ALA A 231 -13.21 -106.88 71.30
CA ALA A 231 -12.81 -108.12 70.64
C ALA A 231 -11.55 -108.76 71.27
N ALA A 232 -10.60 -107.94 71.75
CA ALA A 232 -9.44 -108.42 72.51
C ALA A 232 -9.83 -108.92 73.91
N ALA A 233 -10.82 -108.28 74.55
CA ALA A 233 -11.37 -108.70 75.85
C ALA A 233 -12.09 -110.06 75.78
N ALA A 234 -12.70 -110.39 74.64
CA ALA A 234 -13.42 -111.65 74.40
C ALA A 234 -12.51 -112.88 74.10
N GLY A 235 -11.17 -112.72 74.08
CA GLY A 235 -10.22 -113.83 73.92
C GLY A 235 -10.32 -114.56 72.56
N GLU A 236 -10.31 -115.90 72.57
CA GLU A 236 -10.36 -116.73 71.34
C GLU A 236 -11.64 -116.51 70.50
N ALA A 237 -12.77 -116.19 71.14
CA ALA A 237 -14.05 -115.98 70.46
C ALA A 237 -14.13 -114.63 69.70
N GLY A 238 -13.32 -113.63 70.09
CA GLY A 238 -13.31 -112.30 69.48
C GLY A 238 -12.33 -112.14 68.31
N ARG A 239 -11.55 -113.18 67.98
CA ARG A 239 -10.41 -113.09 67.06
C ARG A 239 -10.79 -112.67 65.63
N SER A 240 -11.93 -113.15 65.11
CA SER A 240 -12.45 -112.72 63.80
C SER A 240 -13.00 -111.29 63.82
N PHE A 241 -13.65 -110.88 64.91
CA PHE A 241 -14.12 -109.50 65.11
C PHE A 241 -12.99 -108.49 65.24
N SER A 242 -11.88 -108.87 65.89
CA SER A 242 -10.68 -108.03 66.03
C SER A 242 -10.05 -107.69 64.68
N VAL A 243 -10.03 -108.65 63.74
CA VAL A 243 -9.55 -108.43 62.37
C VAL A 243 -10.44 -107.43 61.63
N VAL A 244 -11.77 -107.59 61.70
CA VAL A 244 -12.72 -106.65 61.07
C VAL A 244 -12.61 -105.25 61.69
N ALA A 245 -12.49 -105.14 63.01
CA ALA A 245 -12.29 -103.86 63.69
C ALA A 245 -10.96 -103.19 63.30
N GLY A 246 -9.89 -103.97 63.11
CA GLY A 246 -8.62 -103.48 62.57
C GLY A 246 -8.74 -102.93 61.15
N GLU A 247 -9.50 -103.59 60.28
CA GLU A 247 -9.74 -103.14 58.90
C GLU A 247 -10.59 -101.86 58.86
N VAL A 248 -11.65 -101.77 59.66
CA VAL A 248 -12.48 -100.55 59.77
C VAL A 248 -11.66 -99.39 60.32
N LYS A 249 -10.77 -99.62 61.29
CA LYS A 249 -9.85 -98.60 61.79
C LYS A 249 -8.90 -98.11 60.68
N SER A 250 -8.33 -99.04 59.91
CA SER A 250 -7.44 -98.68 58.80
C SER A 250 -8.17 -97.88 57.72
N LEU A 251 -9.39 -98.25 57.36
CA LEU A 251 -10.23 -97.50 56.42
C LEU A 251 -10.60 -96.11 56.96
N ALA A 252 -10.89 -95.99 58.26
CA ALA A 252 -11.16 -94.70 58.90
C ALA A 252 -9.92 -93.78 58.91
N ASP A 253 -8.73 -94.33 59.16
CA ASP A 253 -7.47 -93.59 59.05
C ASP A 253 -7.18 -93.14 57.61
N GLN A 254 -7.40 -94.01 56.62
CA GLN A 254 -7.28 -93.66 55.20
C GLN A 254 -8.29 -92.57 54.80
N ALA A 255 -9.55 -92.67 55.25
CA ALA A 255 -10.57 -91.67 55.01
C ALA A 255 -10.19 -90.30 55.62
N LYS A 256 -9.68 -90.30 56.87
CA LYS A 256 -9.17 -89.09 57.53
C LYS A 256 -7.97 -88.48 56.80
N GLN A 257 -7.07 -89.31 56.29
CA GLN A 257 -5.93 -88.81 55.51
C GLN A 257 -6.39 -88.20 54.18
N ALA A 258 -7.37 -88.81 53.51
CA ALA A 258 -7.96 -88.29 52.27
C ALA A 258 -8.71 -86.97 52.50
N THR A 259 -9.48 -86.83 53.59
CA THR A 259 -10.18 -85.57 53.91
C THR A 259 -9.20 -84.41 54.16
N VAL A 260 -8.06 -84.68 54.81
CA VAL A 260 -6.98 -83.68 54.97
C VAL A 260 -6.40 -83.25 53.62
N GLN A 261 -6.16 -84.19 52.70
CA GLN A 261 -5.69 -83.86 51.35
C GLN A 261 -6.72 -83.00 50.59
N VAL A 262 -8.00 -83.36 50.62
CA VAL A 262 -9.07 -82.58 49.99
C VAL A 262 -9.18 -81.19 50.61
N ARG A 263 -9.05 -81.05 51.94
CA ARG A 263 -9.06 -79.75 52.62
C ARG A 263 -7.92 -78.85 52.15
N ASN A 264 -6.72 -79.41 51.94
CA ASN A 264 -5.59 -78.64 51.39
C ASN A 264 -5.89 -78.14 49.97
N ILE A 265 -6.45 -79.00 49.12
CA ILE A 265 -6.87 -78.64 47.75
C ILE A 265 -7.93 -77.53 47.79
N LEU A 266 -8.94 -77.63 48.66
CA LEU A 266 -9.97 -76.60 48.82
C LEU A 266 -9.38 -75.27 49.29
N SER A 267 -8.39 -75.29 50.17
CA SER A 267 -7.68 -74.08 50.61
C SER A 267 -6.90 -73.41 49.46
N GLU A 268 -6.25 -74.20 48.61
CA GLU A 268 -5.58 -73.68 47.40
C GLU A 268 -6.59 -73.10 46.41
N ILE A 269 -7.73 -73.77 46.19
CA ILE A 269 -8.83 -73.27 45.35
C ILE A 269 -9.36 -71.93 45.91
N GLN A 270 -9.63 -71.83 47.21
CA GLN A 270 -10.08 -70.58 47.84
C GLN A 270 -9.07 -69.45 47.65
N LYS A 271 -7.77 -69.71 47.82
CA LYS A 271 -6.73 -68.70 47.51
C LYS A 271 -6.78 -68.26 46.05
N GLY A 272 -6.95 -69.19 45.12
CA GLY A 272 -7.09 -68.91 43.69
C GLY A 272 -8.33 -68.07 43.38
N ILE A 273 -9.45 -68.34 44.04
CA ILE A 273 -10.71 -67.57 43.93
C ILE A 273 -10.50 -66.14 44.40
N THR A 274 -9.94 -65.92 45.60
CA THR A 274 -9.67 -64.57 46.13
C THR A 274 -8.73 -63.79 45.21
N GLY A 275 -7.69 -64.45 44.68
CA GLY A 275 -6.80 -63.85 43.67
C GLY A 275 -7.55 -63.45 42.40
N SER A 276 -8.46 -64.30 41.93
CA SER A 276 -9.28 -64.04 40.75
C SER A 276 -10.23 -62.86 40.97
N VAL A 277 -10.88 -62.75 42.15
CA VAL A 277 -11.74 -61.60 42.49
C VAL A 277 -10.97 -60.28 42.38
N MET A 278 -9.78 -60.19 42.98
CA MET A 278 -8.95 -58.97 42.89
C MET A 278 -8.59 -58.60 41.44
N LEU A 279 -8.20 -59.59 40.63
CA LEU A 279 -7.91 -59.37 39.20
C LEU A 279 -9.13 -58.89 38.42
N THR A 280 -10.33 -59.38 38.79
CA THR A 280 -11.58 -59.00 38.13
C THR A 280 -12.00 -57.58 38.50
N GLU A 281 -11.86 -57.18 39.77
CA GLU A 281 -12.07 -55.79 40.21
C GLU A 281 -11.09 -54.83 39.54
N GLU A 282 -9.82 -55.21 39.41
CA GLU A 282 -8.83 -54.41 38.71
C GLU A 282 -9.17 -54.28 37.21
N ALA A 283 -9.65 -55.36 36.57
CA ALA A 283 -10.08 -55.34 35.19
C ALA A 283 -11.26 -54.37 34.97
N VAL A 284 -12.26 -54.34 35.85
CA VAL A 284 -13.37 -53.37 35.78
C VAL A 284 -12.85 -51.94 35.81
N LYS A 285 -11.97 -51.61 36.76
CA LYS A 285 -11.37 -50.26 36.86
C LYS A 285 -10.59 -49.88 35.61
N ARG A 286 -9.83 -50.82 35.02
CA ARG A 286 -9.07 -50.58 33.79
C ARG A 286 -9.99 -50.32 32.58
N VAL A 287 -11.10 -51.06 32.48
CA VAL A 287 -12.10 -50.85 31.43
C VAL A 287 -12.78 -49.49 31.56
N GLU A 288 -13.16 -49.10 32.78
CA GLU A 288 -13.76 -47.78 33.04
C GLU A 288 -12.79 -46.63 32.71
N SER A 289 -11.52 -46.77 33.08
CA SER A 289 -10.46 -45.83 32.69
C SER A 289 -10.30 -45.75 31.16
N GLY A 290 -10.28 -46.89 30.47
CA GLY A 290 -10.19 -46.96 29.01
C GLY A 290 -11.39 -46.32 28.30
N LYS A 291 -12.60 -46.50 28.84
CA LYS A 291 -13.81 -45.84 28.36
C LYS A 291 -13.70 -44.33 28.49
N LYS A 292 -13.34 -43.82 29.66
CA LYS A 292 -13.15 -42.38 29.91
C LYS A 292 -12.10 -41.76 28.97
N GLN A 293 -11.01 -42.48 28.70
CA GLN A 293 -9.98 -42.02 27.78
C GLN A 293 -10.48 -41.99 26.31
N SER A 294 -11.32 -42.95 25.93
CA SER A 294 -11.98 -42.98 24.61
C SER A 294 -12.95 -41.80 24.45
N GLU A 295 -13.76 -41.49 25.47
CA GLU A 295 -14.66 -40.32 25.46
C GLU A 295 -13.91 -38.98 25.31
N VAL A 296 -12.75 -38.84 25.96
CA VAL A 296 -11.89 -37.67 25.80
C VAL A 296 -11.37 -37.58 24.36
N ALA A 297 -10.90 -38.70 23.78
CA ALA A 297 -10.45 -38.74 22.40
C ALA A 297 -11.58 -38.39 21.42
N GLU A 298 -12.81 -38.88 21.67
CA GLU A 298 -13.99 -38.56 20.86
C GLU A 298 -14.25 -37.06 20.81
N ARG A 299 -14.27 -36.39 21.97
CA ARG A 299 -14.48 -34.94 22.06
C ARG A 299 -13.39 -34.16 21.32
N THR A 300 -12.12 -34.51 21.55
CA THR A 300 -10.99 -33.83 20.88
C THR A 300 -11.05 -33.97 19.36
N ILE A 301 -11.42 -35.16 18.85
CA ILE A 301 -11.56 -35.38 17.40
C ILE A 301 -12.73 -34.55 16.83
N LYS A 302 -13.84 -34.43 17.56
CA LYS A 302 -14.97 -33.56 17.15
C LYS A 302 -14.54 -32.09 17.06
N GLU A 303 -13.90 -31.57 18.11
CA GLU A 303 -13.40 -30.18 18.15
C GLU A 303 -12.40 -29.91 17.02
N LEU A 304 -11.48 -30.85 16.75
CA LEU A 304 -10.54 -30.76 15.63
C LEU A 304 -11.26 -30.72 14.28
N THR A 305 -12.27 -31.57 14.09
CA THR A 305 -13.04 -31.65 12.84
C THR A 305 -13.81 -30.35 12.60
N GLU A 306 -14.40 -29.77 13.64
CA GLU A 306 -15.14 -28.50 13.58
C GLU A 306 -14.20 -27.33 13.22
N THR A 307 -13.08 -27.19 13.94
CA THR A 307 -12.06 -26.15 13.67
C THR A 307 -11.48 -26.28 12.24
N THR A 308 -11.35 -27.51 11.74
CA THR A 308 -10.90 -27.77 10.38
C THR A 308 -11.90 -27.28 9.33
N ILE A 309 -13.20 -27.43 9.58
CA ILE A 309 -14.27 -26.92 8.70
C ILE A 309 -14.25 -25.39 8.66
N GLU A 310 -14.10 -24.73 9.81
CA GLU A 310 -13.95 -23.27 9.88
C GLU A 310 -12.73 -22.80 9.09
N SER A 311 -11.62 -23.54 9.19
CA SER A 311 -10.40 -23.25 8.43
C SER A 311 -10.64 -23.31 6.91
N VAL A 312 -11.37 -24.33 6.42
CA VAL A 312 -11.75 -24.44 5.00
C VAL A 312 -12.52 -23.19 4.55
N GLN A 313 -13.50 -22.74 5.33
CA GLN A 313 -14.27 -21.54 5.00
C GLN A 313 -13.40 -20.28 4.97
N ALA A 314 -12.48 -20.13 5.91
CA ALA A 314 -11.54 -19.00 5.93
C ALA A 314 -10.64 -18.97 4.69
N PHE A 315 -10.16 -20.14 4.23
CA PHE A 315 -9.35 -20.22 3.00
C PHE A 315 -10.18 -19.98 1.74
N GLN A 316 -11.43 -20.42 1.68
CA GLN A 316 -12.34 -20.07 0.58
C GLN A 316 -12.58 -18.56 0.50
N GLN A 317 -12.77 -17.88 1.65
CA GLN A 317 -12.90 -16.43 1.71
C GLN A 317 -11.61 -15.72 1.29
N THR A 318 -10.45 -16.28 1.63
CA THR A 318 -9.14 -15.77 1.19
C THR A 318 -9.04 -15.83 -0.33
N ILE A 319 -9.38 -16.96 -0.95
CA ILE A 319 -9.39 -17.12 -2.42
C ILE A 319 -10.30 -16.08 -3.06
N ALA A 320 -11.52 -15.90 -2.55
CA ALA A 320 -12.47 -14.92 -3.07
C ALA A 320 -11.93 -13.48 -2.97
N THR A 321 -11.33 -13.13 -1.83
CA THR A 321 -10.74 -11.81 -1.60
C THR A 321 -9.55 -11.56 -2.53
N THR A 322 -8.69 -12.55 -2.73
CA THR A 322 -7.54 -12.44 -3.64
C THR A 322 -7.98 -12.28 -5.10
N ASN A 323 -9.05 -12.97 -5.53
CA ASN A 323 -9.63 -12.75 -6.85
C ASN A 323 -10.17 -11.32 -7.00
N GLN A 324 -10.83 -10.78 -5.96
CA GLN A 324 -11.28 -9.39 -5.98
C GLN A 324 -10.10 -8.39 -6.03
N GLN A 325 -9.00 -8.70 -5.34
CA GLN A 325 -7.78 -7.89 -5.40
C GLN A 325 -7.17 -7.85 -6.80
N GLN A 326 -7.23 -8.94 -7.58
CA GLN A 326 -6.77 -8.94 -8.97
C GLN A 326 -7.48 -7.88 -9.82
N ILE A 327 -8.79 -7.73 -9.66
CA ILE A 327 -9.57 -6.68 -10.35
C ILE A 327 -9.05 -5.29 -9.94
N GLY A 328 -8.71 -5.11 -8.67
CA GLY A 328 -8.09 -3.87 -8.18
C GLY A 328 -6.71 -3.61 -8.80
N TYR A 329 -5.89 -4.65 -8.97
CA TYR A 329 -4.57 -4.51 -9.61
C TYR A 329 -4.68 -4.13 -11.09
N ASP A 330 -5.66 -4.65 -11.81
CA ASP A 330 -5.92 -4.26 -13.20
C ASP A 330 -6.30 -2.77 -13.30
N GLN A 331 -7.14 -2.28 -12.38
CA GLN A 331 -7.51 -0.86 -12.30
C GLN A 331 -6.31 0.05 -11.99
N VAL A 332 -5.46 -0.36 -11.04
CA VAL A 332 -4.23 0.38 -10.72
C VAL A 332 -3.28 0.40 -11.91
N THR A 333 -3.13 -0.73 -12.61
CA THR A 333 -2.30 -0.83 -13.81
C THR A 333 -2.79 0.11 -14.92
N GLN A 334 -4.11 0.19 -15.14
CA GLN A 334 -4.69 1.14 -16.08
C GLN A 334 -4.41 2.59 -15.67
N ALA A 335 -4.60 2.93 -14.40
CA ALA A 335 -4.31 4.28 -13.89
C ALA A 335 -2.84 4.66 -14.09
N LEU A 336 -1.90 3.72 -13.85
CA LEU A 336 -0.47 3.95 -14.09
C LEU A 336 -0.15 4.17 -15.58
N GLN A 337 -0.84 3.49 -16.50
CA GLN A 337 -0.70 3.73 -17.94
C GLN A 337 -1.20 5.13 -18.33
N GLU A 338 -2.32 5.58 -17.76
CA GLU A 338 -2.84 6.93 -17.98
C GLU A 338 -1.89 8.00 -17.44
N ILE A 339 -1.33 7.79 -16.25
CA ILE A 339 -0.31 8.68 -15.67
C ILE A 339 0.93 8.72 -16.56
N ARG A 340 1.42 7.56 -17.04
CA ARG A 340 2.58 7.51 -17.94
C ARG A 340 2.33 8.35 -19.20
N ARG A 341 1.17 8.20 -19.82
CA ARG A 341 0.78 8.98 -21.01
C ARG A 341 0.69 10.47 -20.71
N ALA A 342 0.13 10.85 -19.56
CA ALA A 342 0.09 12.25 -19.13
C ALA A 342 1.50 12.83 -18.87
N SER A 343 2.42 12.05 -18.29
CA SER A 343 3.81 12.43 -18.12
C SER A 343 4.54 12.61 -19.46
N GLU A 344 4.32 11.71 -20.42
CA GLU A 344 4.85 11.82 -21.78
C GLU A 344 4.35 13.10 -22.47
N GLN A 345 3.05 13.40 -22.39
CA GLN A 345 2.47 14.64 -22.92
C GLN A 345 3.03 15.88 -22.22
N THR A 346 3.21 15.82 -20.90
CA THR A 346 3.82 16.91 -20.12
C THR A 346 5.25 17.17 -20.58
N ALA A 347 6.06 16.11 -20.78
CA ALA A 347 7.43 16.25 -21.28
C ALA A 347 7.48 16.93 -22.64
N VAL A 348 6.58 16.56 -23.56
CA VAL A 348 6.46 17.21 -24.88
C VAL A 348 6.07 18.69 -24.73
N GLY A 349 5.07 18.99 -23.89
CA GLY A 349 4.62 20.36 -23.62
C GLY A 349 5.70 21.23 -22.99
N THR A 350 6.44 20.70 -22.03
CA THR A 350 7.60 21.36 -21.40
C THR A 350 8.70 21.66 -22.42
N SER A 351 9.02 20.72 -23.31
CA SER A 351 10.00 20.96 -24.39
C SER A 351 9.53 22.03 -25.39
N GLN A 352 8.23 22.09 -25.68
CA GLN A 352 7.66 23.15 -26.53
C GLN A 352 7.69 24.53 -25.84
N LEU A 353 7.39 24.58 -24.54
CA LEU A 353 7.50 25.79 -23.74
C LEU A 353 8.93 26.32 -23.70
N GLU A 354 9.92 25.45 -23.50
CA GLU A 354 11.33 25.82 -23.53
C GLU A 354 11.70 26.50 -24.85
N LYS A 355 11.30 25.93 -25.99
CA LYS A 355 11.51 26.52 -27.32
C LYS A 355 10.80 27.87 -27.47
N ALA A 356 9.57 27.99 -26.96
CA ALA A 356 8.82 29.25 -27.01
C ALA A 356 9.51 30.36 -26.19
N VAL A 357 10.02 30.04 -25.00
CA VAL A 357 10.76 30.97 -24.13
C VAL A 357 12.07 31.42 -24.78
N VAL A 358 12.80 30.51 -25.44
CA VAL A 358 14.01 30.85 -26.21
C VAL A 358 13.68 31.85 -27.32
N ASN A 359 12.58 31.63 -28.06
CA ASN A 359 12.14 32.54 -29.10
C ASN A 359 11.71 33.91 -28.54
N LEU A 360 10.98 33.94 -27.42
CA LEU A 360 10.58 35.19 -26.75
C LEU A 360 11.78 35.98 -26.23
N THR A 361 12.79 35.29 -25.71
CA THR A 361 14.03 35.92 -25.27
C THR A 361 14.79 36.52 -26.45
N ALA A 362 14.88 35.80 -27.58
CA ALA A 362 15.47 36.32 -28.81
C ALA A 362 14.71 37.55 -29.34
N LEU A 363 13.37 37.53 -29.33
CA LEU A 363 12.54 38.66 -29.73
C LEU A 363 12.71 39.86 -28.78
N SER A 364 12.75 39.62 -27.47
CA SER A 364 13.02 40.66 -26.47
C SER A 364 14.38 41.32 -26.70
N GLN A 365 15.43 40.54 -27.00
CA GLN A 365 16.75 41.06 -27.34
C GLN A 365 16.74 41.88 -28.64
N GLN A 366 15.97 41.47 -29.66
CA GLN A 366 15.82 42.24 -30.90
C GLN A 366 15.12 43.59 -30.65
N LEU A 367 14.03 43.59 -29.87
CA LEU A 367 13.34 44.80 -29.47
C LEU A 367 14.25 45.72 -28.66
N ARG A 368 15.00 45.17 -27.70
CA ARG A 368 15.96 45.91 -26.88
C ARG A 368 17.02 46.59 -27.76
N LYS A 369 17.62 45.87 -28.71
CA LYS A 369 18.57 46.44 -29.68
C LYS A 369 17.95 47.54 -30.55
N GLY A 370 16.68 47.40 -30.94
CA GLY A 370 15.95 48.41 -31.71
C GLY A 370 15.74 49.70 -30.93
N VAL A 371 15.49 49.59 -29.62
CA VAL A 371 15.28 50.70 -28.69
C VAL A 371 16.61 51.30 -28.22
N GLU A 372 17.67 50.50 -28.01
CA GLU A 372 19.02 50.96 -27.65
C GLU A 372 19.63 51.91 -28.70
N ARG A 373 19.15 51.84 -29.95
CA ARG A 373 19.50 52.82 -30.99
C ARG A 373 19.04 54.24 -30.63
N PHE A 374 17.98 54.37 -29.84
CA PHE A 374 17.47 55.64 -29.35
C PHE A 374 18.06 55.96 -27.97
N GLN A 375 18.94 56.95 -27.92
CA GLN A 375 19.53 57.48 -26.71
C GLN A 375 18.52 58.41 -26.03
N LEU A 376 17.98 57.95 -24.90
CA LEU A 376 17.05 58.70 -24.06
C LEU A 376 17.71 59.82 -23.26
#